data_AF-A0A0G2A3J1-F1
#
_entry.id   AF-A0A0G2A3J1-F1
#
_cell.length_a   1.000
_cell.length_b   1.000
_cell.length_c   1.000
_cell.angle_alpha   90.00
_cell.angle_beta   90.00
_cell.angle_gamma   90.00
#
_symmetry.space_group_name_H-M   'P 1'
#
loop_
_entity.id
_entity.type
_entity.pdbx_description
1 polymer ?
#
loop_
_entity_poly.entity_id
_entity_poly.type
_entity_poly.pdbx_seq_one_letter_code
_entity_poly.pdbx_strand_id
1 'polypeptide(L)'
;MKAFQHKVALTVAWFAVVMHFIWVLILAGGMGQQFATWMMGLHMVTAPTTFGVFSWGTALWLLVVAFVFGYIIGWIFAGVYNWVSKKK
;
A
#
# COMPACT_ATOMS: atom_id res chain seq x y z
N MET A 1 6.77 -4.44 -24.67
CA MET A 1 7.25 -4.33 -23.27
C MET A 1 6.53 -3.22 -22.49
N LYS A 2 6.50 -1.96 -22.96
CA LYS A 2 5.89 -0.83 -22.21
C LYS A 2 4.41 -1.06 -21.81
N ALA A 3 3.58 -1.61 -22.69
CA ALA A 3 2.17 -1.90 -22.39
C ALA A 3 1.99 -2.95 -21.27
N PHE A 4 2.86 -3.97 -21.20
CA PHE A 4 2.86 -4.94 -20.11
C PHE A 4 3.28 -4.28 -18.79
N GLN A 5 4.36 -3.50 -18.79
CA GLN A 5 4.83 -2.78 -17.60
C GLN A 5 3.77 -1.84 -17.03
N HIS A 6 3.07 -1.12 -17.90
CA HIS A 6 2.00 -0.21 -17.48
C HIS A 6 0.82 -0.97 -16.84
N LYS A 7 0.40 -2.10 -17.41
CA LYS A 7 -0.67 -2.92 -16.83
C LYS A 7 -0.29 -3.44 -15.45
N VAL A 8 0.92 -3.99 -15.29
CA VAL A 8 1.41 -4.47 -13.99
C VAL A 8 1.49 -3.32 -12.98
N ALA A 9 2.04 -2.17 -13.39
CA ALA A 9 2.10 -0.97 -12.56
C ALA A 9 0.72 -0.54 -12.05
N LEU A 10 -0.28 -0.43 -12.93
CA LEU A 10 -1.64 -0.09 -12.54
C LEU A 10 -2.28 -1.14 -11.62
N THR A 11 -2.07 -2.44 -11.88
CA THR A 11 -2.61 -3.50 -11.02
C THR A 11 -2.06 -3.38 -9.60
N VAL A 12 -0.74 -3.19 -9.44
CA VAL A 12 -0.11 -3.03 -8.13
C VAL A 12 -0.54 -1.72 -7.46
N ALA A 13 -0.66 -0.62 -8.22
CA ALA A 13 -1.16 0.66 -7.72
C ALA A 13 -2.57 0.54 -7.12
N TRP A 14 -3.50 -0.08 -7.84
CA TRP A 14 -4.86 -0.27 -7.37
C TRP A 14 -4.95 -1.24 -6.20
N PHE A 15 -4.17 -2.33 -6.21
CA PHE A 15 -4.07 -3.22 -5.07
C PHE A 15 -3.61 -2.45 -3.81
N ALA A 16 -2.57 -1.63 -3.93
CA ALA A 16 -2.08 -0.80 -2.83
C ALA A 16 -3.16 0.17 -2.33
N VAL A 17 -3.88 0.85 -3.23
CA VAL A 17 -5.01 1.74 -2.85
C VAL A 17 -6.09 0.99 -2.08
N VAL A 18 -6.51 -0.19 -2.54
CA VAL A 18 -7.55 -0.99 -1.88
C VAL A 18 -7.13 -1.38 -0.47
N MET A 19 -5.90 -1.86 -0.29
CA MET A 19 -5.38 -2.23 1.03
C MET A 19 -5.35 -1.04 1.99
N HIS A 20 -4.91 0.14 1.51
CA HIS A 20 -4.90 1.36 2.33
C HIS A 20 -6.29 1.93 2.56
N PHE A 21 -7.22 1.73 1.63
CA PHE A 21 -8.61 2.12 1.82
C PHE A 21 -9.29 1.31 2.91
N ILE A 22 -9.05 0.00 2.97
CA ILE A 22 -9.49 -0.85 4.08
C ILE A 22 -8.93 -0.30 5.41
N TRP A 23 -7.65 0.06 5.45
CA TRP A 23 -7.05 0.69 6.63
C TRP A 23 -7.72 2.03 7.01
N VAL A 24 -8.04 2.88 6.03
CA VAL A 24 -8.79 4.13 6.26
C VAL A 24 -10.15 3.85 6.90
N LEU A 25 -10.87 2.82 6.46
CA LEU A 25 -12.16 2.44 7.05
C LEU A 25 -12.01 1.97 8.51
N ILE A 26 -10.95 1.23 8.82
CA ILE A 26 -10.63 0.81 10.19
C ILE A 26 -10.36 2.03 11.08
N LEU A 27 -9.59 3.01 10.59
CA LEU A 27 -9.34 4.27 11.30
C LEU A 27 -10.62 5.08 11.52
N ALA A 28 -11.44 5.24 10.47
CA ALA A 28 -12.70 5.97 10.53
C ALA A 28 -13.69 5.33 11.51
N GLY A 29 -13.66 4.00 11.65
CA GLY A 29 -14.45 3.24 12.63
C GLY A 29 -13.89 3.25 14.05
N GLY A 30 -12.80 3.96 14.34
CA GLY A 30 -12.20 4.05 15.68
C GLY A 30 -11.42 2.82 16.14
N MET A 31 -11.22 1.83 15.26
CA MET A 31 -10.53 0.56 15.59
C MET A 31 -9.03 0.58 15.30
N GLY A 32 -8.49 1.72 14.84
CA GLY A 32 -7.11 1.89 14.43
C GLY A 32 -6.08 1.37 15.44
N GLN A 33 -6.20 1.81 16.69
CA GLN A 33 -5.25 1.43 17.75
C GLN A 33 -5.28 -0.07 18.02
N GLN A 34 -6.47 -0.65 18.17
CA GLN A 34 -6.63 -2.07 18.44
C GLN A 34 -6.04 -2.93 17.32
N PHE A 35 -6.36 -2.59 16.07
CA PHE A 35 -5.83 -3.32 14.91
C PHE A 35 -4.31 -3.23 14.82
N ALA A 36 -3.74 -2.04 15.02
CA ALA A 36 -2.28 -1.88 14.99
C ALA A 36 -1.59 -2.64 16.12
N THR A 37 -2.12 -2.59 17.34
CA THR A 37 -1.59 -3.37 18.47
C THR A 37 -1.60 -4.87 18.16
N TRP A 38 -2.69 -5.39 17.61
CA TRP A 38 -2.78 -6.79 17.19
C TRP A 38 -1.76 -7.13 16.09
N MET A 39 -1.70 -6.31 15.03
CA MET A 39 -0.79 -6.52 13.89
C MET A 39 0.68 -6.48 14.33
N MET A 40 1.07 -5.55 15.19
CA MET A 40 2.44 -5.47 15.73
C MET A 40 2.73 -6.65 16.68
N GLY A 41 1.72 -7.09 17.45
CA GLY A 41 1.81 -8.29 18.28
C GLY A 41 2.10 -9.57 17.48
N LEU A 42 1.56 -9.70 16.25
CA LEU A 42 1.91 -10.81 15.34
C LEU A 42 3.39 -10.85 14.97
N HIS A 43 4.09 -9.72 15.10
CA HIS A 43 5.53 -9.59 14.83
C HIS A 43 6.36 -9.58 16.12
N MET A 44 5.75 -9.86 17.27
CA MET A 44 6.40 -9.81 18.59
C MET A 44 6.99 -8.41 18.89
N VAL A 45 6.38 -7.36 18.33
CA VAL A 45 6.79 -5.97 18.53
C VAL A 45 5.77 -5.24 19.40
N THR A 46 6.25 -4.53 20.42
CA THR A 46 5.46 -3.54 21.15
C THR A 46 5.79 -2.14 20.62
N ALA A 47 4.78 -1.42 20.16
CA ALA A 47 4.91 -0.06 19.66
C ALA A 47 4.10 0.89 20.55
N PRO A 48 4.73 1.66 21.45
CA PRO A 48 4.04 2.60 22.34
C PRO A 48 3.68 3.90 21.60
N THR A 49 2.96 3.78 20.48
CA THR A 49 2.48 4.91 19.70
C THR A 49 0.97 5.01 19.79
N THR A 50 0.48 6.25 19.87
CA THR A 50 -0.95 6.56 19.80
C THR A 50 -1.27 7.17 18.45
N PHE A 51 -2.38 6.75 17.84
CA PHE A 51 -2.87 7.40 16.63
C PHE A 51 -3.48 8.77 16.95
N GLY A 52 -3.22 9.73 16.07
CA GLY A 52 -3.85 11.06 16.12
C GLY A 52 -5.33 11.03 15.70
N VAL A 53 -5.98 12.18 15.76
CA VAL A 53 -7.38 12.34 15.33
C VAL A 53 -7.51 12.07 13.83
N PHE A 54 -8.50 11.27 13.46
CA PHE A 54 -8.79 10.95 12.07
C PHE A 54 -9.15 12.21 11.27
N SER A 55 -8.60 12.33 10.06
CA SER A 55 -8.90 13.40 9.11
C SER A 55 -9.04 12.84 7.70
N TRP A 56 -10.14 13.16 7.04
CA TRP A 56 -10.38 12.76 5.64
C TRP A 56 -9.33 13.32 4.68
N GLY A 57 -8.78 14.51 4.96
CA GLY A 57 -7.71 15.09 4.14
C GLY A 57 -6.44 14.23 4.15
N THR A 58 -6.00 13.81 5.34
CA THR A 58 -4.85 12.91 5.49
C THR A 58 -5.14 11.52 4.90
N ALA A 59 -6.36 11.02 5.08
CA ALA A 59 -6.77 9.73 4.52
C ALA A 59 -6.76 9.72 2.98
N LEU A 60 -7.26 10.78 2.33
CA LEU A 60 -7.19 10.90 0.88
C LEU A 60 -5.74 10.97 0.39
N TRP A 61 -4.90 11.72 1.10
CA TRP A 61 -3.48 11.80 0.76
C TRP A 61 -2.78 10.44 0.85
N LEU A 62 -3.10 9.64 1.86
CA LEU A 62 -2.60 8.27 1.97
C LEU A 62 -2.92 7.44 0.72
N LEU A 63 -4.14 7.53 0.18
CA LEU A 63 -4.54 6.77 -1.01
C LEU A 63 -3.80 7.24 -2.26
N VAL A 64 -3.62 8.56 -2.43
CA VAL A 64 -2.85 9.12 -3.55
C VAL A 64 -1.41 8.64 -3.49
N VAL A 65 -0.78 8.71 -2.32
CA VAL A 65 0.60 8.26 -2.12
C VAL A 65 0.70 6.74 -2.38
N ALA A 66 -0.24 5.94 -1.84
CA ALA A 66 -0.28 4.50 -2.07
C ALA A 66 -0.39 4.15 -3.56
N PHE A 67 -1.21 4.87 -4.32
CA PHE A 67 -1.32 4.69 -5.77
C PHE A 67 0.00 4.98 -6.48
N VAL A 68 0.61 6.14 -6.20
CA VAL A 68 1.86 6.57 -6.84
C VAL A 68 2.99 5.58 -6.57
N PHE A 69 3.19 5.19 -5.31
CA PHE A 69 4.24 4.24 -4.94
C PHE A 69 3.94 2.83 -5.47
N GLY A 70 2.70 2.37 -5.41
CA GLY A 70 2.31 1.08 -5.99
C GLY A 70 2.55 1.03 -7.50
N TYR A 71 2.29 2.13 -8.22
CA TYR A 71 2.59 2.24 -9.64
C TYR A 71 4.10 2.13 -9.91
N ILE A 72 4.91 2.90 -9.18
CA ILE A 72 6.37 2.89 -9.32
C ILE A 72 6.91 1.48 -9.06
N ILE A 73 6.49 0.85 -7.97
CA ILE A 73 6.91 -0.52 -7.60
C ILE A 73 6.52 -1.53 -8.70
N GLY A 74 5.26 -1.50 -9.16
CA GLY A 74 4.81 -2.42 -10.19
C GLY A 74 5.52 -2.21 -11.53
N TRP A 75 5.86 -0.97 -11.88
CA TRP A 75 6.64 -0.67 -13.08
C TRP A 75 8.07 -1.22 -12.99
N ILE A 76 8.74 -1.02 -11.85
CA ILE A 76 10.07 -1.56 -11.57
C ILE A 76 10.04 -3.09 -11.63
N PHE A 77 9.07 -3.71 -10.97
CA PHE A 77 8.90 -5.16 -10.94
C PHE A 77 8.74 -5.74 -12.36
N ALA A 78 7.87 -5.14 -13.18
CA ALA A 78 7.70 -5.56 -14.56
C ALA A 78 8.96 -5.32 -15.41
N GLY A 79 9.73 -4.28 -15.12
CA GLY A 79 11.03 -4.01 -15.75
C GLY A 79 12.04 -5.11 -15.46
N VAL A 80 12.20 -5.48 -14.18
CA VAL A 80 13.08 -6.57 -13.75
C VAL A 80 12.63 -7.89 -14.36
N TYR A 81 11.31 -8.19 -14.33
CA TYR A 81 10.76 -9.39 -14.95
C TYR A 81 11.13 -9.51 -16.43
N ASN A 82 10.95 -8.42 -17.19
CA ASN A 82 11.33 -8.40 -18.61
C ASN A 82 12.84 -8.55 -18.83
N TRP A 83 13.67 -8.01 -17.94
CA TRP A 83 15.12 -8.13 -18.02
C TRP A 83 15.59 -9.57 -17.81
N VAL A 84 15.08 -10.24 -16.76
CA VAL A 84 15.47 -11.63 -16.46
C VAL A 84 14.82 -12.66 -17.39
N SER A 85 13.66 -12.33 -17.98
CA SER A 85 12.89 -13.24 -18.83
C SER A 85 13.25 -13.16 -20.31
N LYS A 86 14.15 -12.25 -20.71
CA LYS A 86 14.71 -12.29 -22.08
C LYS A 86 15.54 -13.57 -22.23
N LYS A 87 15.02 -14.54 -23.01
CA LYS A 87 15.85 -15.65 -23.52
C LYS A 87 17.06 -15.06 -24.25
N LYS A 88 18.26 -15.60 -23.98
CA LYS A 88 19.45 -15.37 -24.80
C LYS A 88 19.17 -15.73 -26.25
#